data_AF-A0A183V7M9-F1
#
_entry.id   AF-A0A183V7M9-F1
#
_cell.length_a   1.000
_cell.length_b   1.000
_cell.length_c   1.000
_cell.angle_alpha   90.00
_cell.angle_beta   90.00
_cell.angle_gamma   90.00
#
_symmetry.space_group_name_H-M   'P 1'
#
loop_
_entity.id
_entity.type
_entity.pdbx_description
1 polymer ?
#
loop_
_entity_poly.entity_id
_entity_poly.type
_entity_poly.pdbx_seq_one_letter_code
_entity_poly.pdbx_strand_id
1 'polypeptide(L)'
;RSFVSCVQNRTIIRVGDEESSHSGISSHRSESSLAGETTSATPASASVSPHESFHRPINDEMATLRRSRFSTLRTTKLISKEMEEHNRENNIYEQMSGYKRLRQQHQKELRQLEERCAMEMDALKLKTDKEYEQLINTFGKELQRVRNSQNAEKDKKSREYDDMERKLRRQLTSQQDSELKAFSSAQKKEYKHNKERAKSELKERYGMRALYESALKETKAALNARRSDAEAVFAREQRLAMDAEIRRLRRTRMVTLHALEEKLAADELSVRARQLETSHALLRRHHEQTKELENAQLNECQRMKRRHMETQHEAETSNQLQYNQRAQDELLKKHALQSKQQPKELKAKELMIRKQYRQAVKTQLRQSKVLQAQVLNSIPKEEHRDMIAKLKEEQKRKLAILAGQYETTIESMVQDLTVKLESWQEDEAKALKEKLEKELDMLAKFQERQKSCLEANSERERQKLAERIAIRKAVLDEKMLEESNMFESERRKVLGELEEGHRGEVLAFDENRSQQDSLHPVPSLGSSSQFSSLSALRALSASLHSLTTSS
;
A
#
# COMPACT_ATOMS: atom_id res chain seq x y z
N ARG A 1 -18.82 30.40 -5.81
CA ARG A 1 -18.94 29.92 -4.40
C ARG A 1 -19.44 28.47 -4.30
N SER A 2 -19.94 27.86 -5.39
CA SER A 2 -20.40 26.45 -5.38
C SER A 2 -19.30 25.40 -5.62
N PHE A 3 -18.11 25.79 -6.07
CA PHE A 3 -16.96 24.87 -6.25
C PHE A 3 -16.19 24.54 -4.97
N VAL A 4 -16.46 25.26 -3.87
CA VAL A 4 -15.74 25.07 -2.59
C VAL A 4 -16.48 24.11 -1.65
N SER A 5 -17.76 23.83 -1.93
CA SER A 5 -18.62 23.05 -1.01
C SER A 5 -18.62 21.54 -1.26
N CYS A 6 -18.02 21.04 -2.33
CA CYS A 6 -18.14 19.61 -2.70
C CYS A 6 -17.01 18.72 -2.15
N VAL A 7 -15.89 19.29 -1.68
CA VAL A 7 -14.73 18.52 -1.19
C VAL A 7 -14.69 18.41 0.35
N GLN A 8 -15.64 19.04 1.04
CA GLN A 8 -15.73 19.00 2.51
C GLN A 8 -16.26 17.67 3.08
N ASN A 9 -16.71 16.74 2.23
CA ASN A 9 -16.98 15.36 2.63
C ASN A 9 -15.78 14.46 2.30
N ARG A 10 -14.65 14.72 2.96
CA ARG A 10 -13.68 13.66 3.28
C ARG A 10 -14.34 12.77 4.34
N THR A 11 -15.33 11.98 3.94
CA THR A 11 -15.68 10.77 4.68
C THR A 11 -14.43 9.92 4.59
N ILE A 12 -13.62 9.96 5.64
CA ILE A 12 -12.69 8.90 5.97
C ILE A 12 -13.57 7.65 5.95
N ILE A 13 -13.43 6.81 4.93
CA ILE A 13 -13.99 5.46 4.96
C ILE A 13 -13.18 4.74 6.05
N ARG A 14 -13.60 4.94 7.31
CA ARG A 14 -13.37 4.00 8.38
C ARG A 14 -14.29 2.84 8.07
N VAL A 15 -13.74 1.82 7.41
CA VAL A 15 -14.29 0.47 7.55
C VAL A 15 -14.03 0.10 9.00
N GLY A 16 -15.08 0.12 9.81
CA GLY A 16 -15.04 -0.27 11.20
C GLY A 16 -14.67 -1.75 11.34
N ASP A 17 -13.81 -2.01 12.31
CA ASP A 17 -13.63 -3.30 12.95
C ASP A 17 -14.91 -3.62 13.73
N GLU A 18 -15.62 -4.68 13.35
CA GLU A 18 -16.58 -5.38 14.21
C GLU A 18 -16.45 -6.89 13.92
N GLU A 19 -16.09 -7.61 14.99
CA GLU A 19 -16.37 -9.02 15.29
C GLU A 19 -15.81 -10.14 14.38
N SER A 20 -14.59 -10.59 14.71
CA SER A 20 -14.22 -12.00 14.54
C SER A 20 -14.22 -12.68 15.90
N SER A 21 -15.40 -13.12 16.33
CA SER A 21 -15.58 -13.98 17.49
C SER A 21 -14.82 -15.29 17.34
N HIS A 22 -14.03 -15.58 18.37
CA HIS A 22 -13.19 -16.75 18.54
C HIS A 22 -13.95 -18.09 18.41
N SER A 23 -13.49 -18.96 17.52
CA SER A 23 -13.81 -20.39 17.56
C SER A 23 -12.89 -21.10 18.55
N GLY A 24 -13.38 -21.33 19.76
CA GLY A 24 -12.77 -22.20 20.75
C GLY A 24 -13.20 -23.65 20.56
N ILE A 25 -12.24 -24.57 20.39
CA ILE A 25 -12.42 -26.01 20.57
C ILE A 25 -11.24 -26.57 21.37
N SER A 26 -11.50 -26.94 22.63
CA SER A 26 -10.98 -28.10 23.38
C SER A 26 -11.30 -27.86 24.85
N SER A 27 -12.41 -28.38 25.40
CA SER A 27 -12.51 -29.71 26.01
C SER A 27 -11.34 -30.06 26.93
N HIS A 28 -11.52 -29.90 28.25
CA HIS A 28 -11.49 -31.01 29.22
C HIS A 28 -11.83 -30.54 30.65
N ARG A 29 -13.01 -31.01 31.10
CA ARG A 29 -13.43 -31.51 32.42
C ARG A 29 -12.80 -31.02 33.73
N SER A 30 -13.74 -30.63 34.60
CA SER A 30 -13.74 -30.41 36.05
C SER A 30 -13.53 -31.67 36.90
N GLU A 31 -12.98 -31.48 38.11
CA GLU A 31 -13.38 -32.06 39.42
C GLU A 31 -12.47 -31.40 40.49
N SER A 32 -12.93 -30.41 41.27
CA SER A 32 -13.67 -30.49 42.54
C SER A 32 -12.87 -31.00 43.77
N SER A 33 -12.44 -30.02 44.59
CA SER A 33 -12.58 -29.93 46.06
C SER A 33 -12.20 -31.11 46.97
N LEU A 34 -11.32 -30.87 47.95
CA LEU A 34 -11.69 -30.90 49.37
C LEU A 34 -10.60 -30.36 50.32
N ALA A 35 -11.13 -29.73 51.38
CA ALA A 35 -10.59 -29.01 52.53
C ALA A 35 -9.45 -29.65 53.35
N GLY A 36 -8.83 -28.81 54.20
CA GLY A 36 -8.25 -29.26 55.48
C GLY A 36 -7.16 -28.35 56.07
N GLU A 37 -7.55 -27.31 56.83
CA GLU A 37 -6.71 -26.67 57.87
C GLU A 37 -6.29 -27.74 58.92
N THR A 38 -5.12 -27.71 59.56
CA THR A 38 -4.89 -26.95 60.81
C THR A 38 -3.49 -27.25 61.42
N THR A 39 -2.95 -26.22 62.09
CA THR A 39 -2.15 -26.23 63.34
C THR A 39 -0.66 -26.66 63.40
N SER A 40 0.18 -25.62 63.51
CA SER A 40 0.95 -25.19 64.71
C SER A 40 2.33 -25.77 65.09
N ALA A 41 3.15 -24.81 65.56
CA ALA A 41 4.15 -24.85 66.63
C ALA A 41 5.64 -25.12 66.30
N THR A 42 6.39 -24.03 66.22
CA THR A 42 7.78 -23.90 66.71
C THR A 42 7.83 -23.92 68.25
N PRO A 43 8.96 -24.30 68.88
CA PRO A 43 9.81 -23.27 69.50
C PRO A 43 11.33 -23.58 69.52
N ALA A 44 12.08 -22.61 70.06
CA ALA A 44 13.54 -22.45 70.02
C ALA A 44 14.30 -22.97 71.27
N SER A 45 15.59 -23.28 71.06
CA SER A 45 16.84 -23.05 71.84
C SER A 45 17.00 -23.28 73.37
N ALA A 46 18.04 -24.08 73.71
CA ALA A 46 19.01 -24.08 74.86
C ALA A 46 18.48 -24.29 76.30
N SER A 47 19.06 -25.02 77.26
CA SER A 47 20.44 -25.40 77.71
C SER A 47 20.30 -26.56 78.76
N VAL A 48 21.24 -27.46 79.07
CA VAL A 48 22.38 -27.44 80.06
C VAL A 48 23.01 -28.87 80.13
N SER A 49 24.32 -28.94 80.40
CA SER A 49 25.28 -30.08 80.54
C SER A 49 25.10 -31.01 81.79
N PRO A 50 26.09 -31.85 82.25
CA PRO A 50 26.82 -32.99 81.64
C PRO A 50 26.88 -34.27 82.54
N HIS A 51 27.56 -35.32 82.03
CA HIS A 51 28.11 -36.54 82.68
C HIS A 51 27.20 -37.76 82.94
N GLU A 52 27.43 -38.85 82.20
CA GLU A 52 28.13 -40.03 82.74
C GLU A 52 28.76 -40.87 81.61
N SER A 53 29.94 -41.38 81.92
CA SER A 53 30.89 -42.08 81.06
C SER A 53 30.79 -43.58 81.25
N PHE A 54 30.56 -44.33 80.16
CA PHE A 54 30.92 -45.74 80.08
C PHE A 54 31.74 -46.00 78.81
N HIS A 55 32.89 -46.64 79.04
CA HIS A 55 33.97 -46.94 78.10
C HIS A 55 33.52 -47.52 76.75
N ARG A 56 33.97 -46.91 75.65
CA ARG A 56 34.07 -47.53 74.32
C ARG A 56 35.53 -47.52 73.84
N PRO A 57 35.97 -48.52 73.05
CA PRO A 57 37.39 -48.71 72.74
C PRO A 57 37.92 -47.62 71.79
N ILE A 58 39.09 -47.08 72.13
CA ILE A 58 39.85 -46.00 71.46
C ILE A 58 40.08 -46.24 69.94
N ASN A 59 39.95 -47.47 69.46
CA ASN A 59 40.13 -47.80 68.04
C ASN A 59 38.99 -47.32 67.13
N ASP A 60 37.76 -47.18 67.65
CA ASP A 60 36.63 -46.69 66.86
C ASP A 60 36.67 -45.15 66.72
N GLU A 61 37.21 -44.47 67.73
CA GLU A 61 37.37 -43.01 67.75
C GLU A 61 38.47 -42.55 66.78
N MET A 62 39.57 -43.30 66.66
CA MET A 62 40.63 -42.98 65.70
C MET A 62 40.22 -43.27 64.24
N ALA A 63 39.36 -44.27 64.01
CA ALA A 63 38.77 -44.57 62.71
C ALA A 63 37.68 -43.56 62.30
N THR A 64 36.87 -43.10 63.25
CA THR A 64 35.84 -42.08 63.04
C THR A 64 36.43 -40.67 62.94
N LEU A 65 37.49 -40.33 63.67
CA LEU A 65 38.19 -39.04 63.57
C LEU A 65 38.98 -38.92 62.26
N ARG A 66 39.56 -40.02 61.75
CA ARG A 66 40.15 -40.07 60.39
C ARG A 66 39.10 -39.97 59.28
N ARG A 67 37.87 -40.43 59.52
CA ARG A 67 36.71 -40.25 58.60
C ARG A 67 36.11 -38.84 58.71
N SER A 68 36.15 -38.24 59.90
CA SER A 68 35.59 -36.92 60.23
C SER A 68 36.45 -35.77 59.68
N ARG A 69 37.78 -35.87 59.71
CA ARG A 69 38.68 -34.84 59.12
C ARG A 69 38.60 -34.69 57.59
N PHE A 70 37.92 -35.61 56.92
CA PHE A 70 37.60 -35.52 55.49
C PHE A 70 36.09 -35.32 55.24
N SER A 71 35.26 -35.15 56.28
CA SER A 71 33.80 -35.01 56.13
C SER A 71 33.40 -33.71 55.42
N THR A 72 34.24 -32.68 55.45
CA THR A 72 34.08 -31.41 54.70
C THR A 72 34.75 -31.45 53.32
N LEU A 73 35.59 -32.45 53.04
CA LEU A 73 36.25 -32.66 51.75
C LEU A 73 35.38 -33.59 50.90
N ARG A 74 34.55 -32.98 50.04
CA ARG A 74 33.80 -33.74 49.03
C ARG A 74 34.78 -34.53 48.17
N THR A 75 34.52 -35.81 47.97
CA THR A 75 35.38 -36.64 47.12
C THR A 75 35.41 -36.09 45.69
N THR A 76 36.54 -36.21 44.99
CA THR A 76 36.69 -35.74 43.60
C THR A 76 35.60 -36.29 42.68
N LYS A 77 35.11 -37.51 42.95
CA LYS A 77 33.97 -38.11 42.24
C LYS A 77 32.64 -37.39 42.49
N LEU A 78 32.40 -36.95 43.73
CA LEU A 78 31.19 -36.23 44.11
C LEU A 78 31.21 -34.80 43.54
N ILE A 79 32.36 -34.12 43.58
CA ILE A 79 32.57 -32.80 42.96
C ILE A 79 32.43 -32.90 41.44
N SER A 80 33.02 -33.91 40.80
CA SER A 80 32.89 -34.09 39.34
C SER A 80 31.43 -34.36 38.93
N LYS A 81 30.70 -35.14 39.73
CA LYS A 81 29.28 -35.43 39.50
C LYS A 81 28.40 -34.18 39.69
N GLU A 82 28.60 -33.43 40.77
CA GLU A 82 27.90 -32.14 41.00
C GLU A 82 28.20 -31.15 39.88
N MET A 83 29.46 -31.08 39.40
CA MET A 83 29.86 -30.18 38.33
C MET A 83 29.27 -30.58 36.96
N GLU A 84 29.14 -31.88 36.68
CA GLU A 84 28.46 -32.40 35.48
C GLU A 84 26.93 -32.22 35.53
N GLU A 85 26.31 -32.32 36.71
CA GLU A 85 24.87 -32.05 36.90
C GLU A 85 24.59 -30.55 36.78
N HIS A 86 25.38 -29.70 37.45
CA HIS A 86 25.28 -28.25 37.34
C HIS A 86 25.51 -27.75 35.90
N ASN A 87 26.48 -28.31 35.18
CA ASN A 87 26.69 -27.95 33.76
C ASN A 87 25.51 -28.36 32.86
N ARG A 88 24.84 -29.49 33.14
CA ARG A 88 23.63 -29.90 32.40
C ARG A 88 22.46 -28.97 32.68
N GLU A 89 22.26 -28.60 33.95
CA GLU A 89 21.17 -27.74 34.40
C GLU A 89 21.35 -26.29 33.91
N ASN A 90 22.58 -25.76 33.96
CA ASN A 90 22.90 -24.44 33.40
C ASN A 90 22.68 -24.37 31.90
N ASN A 91 23.00 -25.42 31.15
CA ASN A 91 22.84 -25.44 29.70
C ASN A 91 21.37 -25.29 29.29
N ILE A 92 20.43 -25.98 29.96
CA ILE A 92 18.99 -25.84 29.70
C ILE A 92 18.49 -24.45 30.11
N TYR A 93 18.94 -23.95 31.27
CA TYR A 93 18.56 -22.62 31.75
C TYR A 93 19.01 -21.50 30.79
N GLU A 94 20.25 -21.59 30.31
CA GLU A 94 20.84 -20.62 29.38
C GLU A 94 20.09 -20.60 28.03
N GLN A 95 19.70 -21.78 27.52
CA GLN A 95 18.88 -21.90 26.30
C GLN A 95 17.52 -21.23 26.46
N MET A 96 16.81 -21.52 27.55
CA MET A 96 15.48 -20.93 27.80
C MET A 96 15.55 -19.41 28.02
N SER A 97 16.58 -18.94 28.72
CA SER A 97 16.86 -17.51 28.90
C SER A 97 17.22 -16.82 27.57
N GLY A 98 18.04 -17.47 26.73
CA GLY A 98 18.36 -17.03 25.38
C GLY A 98 17.13 -16.88 24.50
N TYR A 99 16.26 -17.89 24.48
CA TYR A 99 15.02 -17.87 23.70
C TYR A 99 14.05 -16.78 24.19
N LYS A 100 13.95 -16.56 25.51
CA LYS A 100 13.17 -15.45 26.07
C LYS A 100 13.68 -14.09 25.58
N ARG A 101 15.00 -13.87 25.59
CA ARG A 101 15.62 -12.63 25.06
C ARG A 101 15.36 -12.45 23.57
N LEU A 102 15.47 -13.53 22.79
CA LEU A 102 15.20 -13.51 21.35
C LEU A 102 13.76 -13.05 21.05
N ARG A 103 12.76 -13.63 21.73
CA ARG A 103 11.35 -13.23 21.55
C ARG A 103 11.09 -11.78 21.97
N GLN A 104 11.70 -11.33 23.06
CA GLN A 104 11.58 -9.93 23.50
C GLN A 104 12.20 -8.96 22.48
N GLN A 105 13.34 -9.35 21.89
CA GLN A 105 13.97 -8.58 20.82
C GLN A 105 13.06 -8.52 19.58
N HIS A 106 12.52 -9.65 19.11
CA HIS A 106 11.60 -9.69 17.97
C HIS A 106 10.37 -8.80 18.21
N GLN A 107 9.77 -8.86 19.40
CA GLN A 107 8.64 -8.01 19.75
C GLN A 107 9.00 -6.52 19.79
N LYS A 108 10.21 -6.17 20.23
CA LYS A 108 10.70 -4.79 20.21
C LYS A 108 10.91 -4.29 18.78
N GLU A 109 11.52 -5.10 17.92
CA GLU A 109 11.77 -4.76 16.52
C GLU A 109 10.47 -4.58 15.71
N LEU A 110 9.46 -5.41 15.96
CA LEU A 110 8.13 -5.25 15.35
C LEU A 110 7.46 -3.93 15.76
N ARG A 111 7.45 -3.61 17.07
CA ARG A 111 6.89 -2.33 17.55
C ARG A 111 7.60 -1.12 16.95
N GLN A 112 8.93 -1.16 16.88
CA GLN A 112 9.71 -0.08 16.25
C GLN A 112 9.42 0.07 14.76
N LEU A 113 9.16 -1.03 14.05
CA LEU A 113 8.76 -0.98 12.65
C LEU A 113 7.34 -0.41 12.49
N GLU A 114 6.39 -0.82 13.34
CA GLU A 114 5.03 -0.28 13.35
C GLU A 114 5.01 1.23 13.59
N GLU A 115 5.78 1.72 14.58
CA GLU A 115 5.94 3.15 14.85
C GLU A 115 6.54 3.90 13.64
N ARG A 116 7.56 3.33 12.99
CA ARG A 116 8.15 3.92 11.79
C ARG A 116 7.14 4.01 10.64
N CYS A 117 6.39 2.94 10.39
CA CYS A 117 5.35 2.91 9.37
C CYS A 117 4.28 3.98 9.63
N ALA A 118 3.85 4.15 10.89
CA ALA A 118 2.90 5.19 11.27
C ALA A 118 3.45 6.60 11.00
N MET A 119 4.71 6.87 11.38
CA MET A 119 5.37 8.15 11.13
C MET A 119 5.50 8.46 9.62
N GLU A 120 5.88 7.47 8.81
CA GLU A 120 5.98 7.63 7.35
C GLU A 120 4.62 7.93 6.71
N MET A 121 3.54 7.26 7.17
CA MET A 121 2.19 7.52 6.69
C MET A 121 1.73 8.95 7.03
N ASP A 122 2.01 9.42 8.24
CA ASP A 122 1.64 10.79 8.65
C ASP A 122 2.48 11.85 7.93
N ALA A 123 3.76 11.56 7.65
CA ALA A 123 4.61 12.41 6.83
C ALA A 123 4.08 12.51 5.39
N LEU A 124 3.65 11.39 4.80
CA LEU A 124 3.06 11.39 3.46
C LEU A 124 1.74 12.19 3.44
N LYS A 125 0.85 11.99 4.41
CA LYS A 125 -0.40 12.77 4.52
C LYS A 125 -0.11 14.28 4.54
N LEU A 126 0.78 14.72 5.43
CA LEU A 126 1.16 16.12 5.56
C LEU A 126 1.75 16.68 4.26
N LYS A 127 2.55 15.88 3.54
CA LYS A 127 3.10 16.28 2.23
C LYS A 127 1.99 16.44 1.20
N THR A 128 1.07 15.48 1.10
CA THR A 128 -0.05 15.54 0.14
C THR A 128 -1.01 16.70 0.41
N ASP A 129 -1.32 16.99 1.69
CA ASP A 129 -2.17 18.12 2.05
C ASP A 129 -1.49 19.46 1.68
N LYS A 130 -0.17 19.60 1.92
CA LYS A 130 0.59 20.79 1.50
C LYS A 130 0.62 20.96 -0.03
N GLU A 131 0.83 19.89 -0.79
CA GLU A 131 0.80 19.95 -2.27
C GLU A 131 -0.59 20.37 -2.78
N TYR A 132 -1.66 19.90 -2.14
CA TYR A 132 -3.03 20.29 -2.47
C TYR A 132 -3.30 21.77 -2.16
N GLU A 133 -2.93 22.26 -0.97
CA GLU A 133 -3.08 23.68 -0.62
C GLU A 133 -2.30 24.60 -1.58
N GLN A 134 -1.09 24.20 -1.97
CA GLN A 134 -0.30 24.94 -2.95
C GLN A 134 -0.99 24.98 -4.32
N LEU A 135 -1.60 23.88 -4.74
CA LEU A 135 -2.35 23.81 -6.00
C LEU A 135 -3.56 24.75 -5.98
N ILE A 136 -4.37 24.71 -4.92
CA ILE A 136 -5.54 25.60 -4.76
C ILE A 136 -5.14 27.08 -4.77
N ASN A 137 -4.05 27.42 -4.07
CA ASN A 137 -3.53 28.79 -4.08
C ASN A 137 -3.05 29.22 -5.48
N THR A 138 -2.49 28.30 -6.25
CA THR A 138 -2.05 28.56 -7.63
C THR A 138 -3.25 28.79 -8.56
N PHE A 139 -4.29 27.95 -8.46
CA PHE A 139 -5.53 28.10 -9.23
C PHE A 139 -6.24 29.42 -8.95
N GLY A 140 -6.32 29.81 -7.68
CA GLY A 140 -6.93 31.09 -7.29
C GLY A 140 -6.22 32.29 -7.91
N LYS A 141 -4.87 32.30 -7.87
CA LYS A 141 -4.06 33.37 -8.48
C LYS A 141 -4.22 33.42 -9.99
N GLU A 142 -4.26 32.26 -10.64
CA GLU A 142 -4.44 32.16 -12.08
C GLU A 142 -5.81 32.68 -12.54
N LEU A 143 -6.90 32.24 -11.89
CA LEU A 143 -8.25 32.72 -12.22
C LEU A 143 -8.37 34.24 -12.02
N GLN A 144 -7.72 34.78 -10.99
CA GLN A 144 -7.70 36.23 -10.78
C GLN A 144 -6.97 36.96 -11.93
N ARG A 145 -5.87 36.41 -12.44
CA ARG A 145 -5.15 36.99 -13.58
C ARG A 145 -6.01 36.97 -14.85
N VAL A 146 -6.70 35.85 -15.12
CA VAL A 146 -7.62 35.73 -16.27
C VAL A 146 -8.72 36.78 -16.19
N ARG A 147 -9.40 36.91 -15.05
CA ARG A 147 -10.46 37.92 -14.85
C ARG A 147 -9.96 39.34 -15.03
N ASN A 148 -8.79 39.67 -14.49
CA ASN A 148 -8.20 40.99 -14.67
C ASN A 148 -7.89 41.26 -16.15
N SER A 149 -7.38 40.26 -16.88
CA SER A 149 -7.11 40.36 -18.31
C SER A 149 -8.40 40.53 -19.13
N GLN A 150 -9.44 39.76 -18.84
CA GLN A 150 -10.75 39.85 -19.49
C GLN A 150 -11.36 41.25 -19.31
N ASN A 151 -11.35 41.78 -18.08
CA ASN A 151 -11.88 43.12 -17.80
C ASN A 151 -11.10 44.19 -18.58
N ALA A 152 -9.77 44.09 -18.63
CA ALA A 152 -8.96 45.02 -19.40
C ALA A 152 -9.25 44.95 -20.92
N GLU A 153 -9.51 43.76 -21.46
CA GLU A 153 -9.85 43.58 -22.88
C GLU A 153 -11.25 44.14 -23.21
N LYS A 154 -12.24 43.89 -22.33
CA LYS A 154 -13.59 44.49 -22.45
C LYS A 154 -13.53 46.02 -22.41
N ASP A 155 -12.82 46.59 -21.44
CA ASP A 155 -12.67 48.04 -21.30
C ASP A 155 -11.98 48.67 -22.52
N LYS A 156 -10.91 48.02 -23.00
CA LYS A 156 -10.20 48.46 -24.20
C LYS A 156 -11.13 48.49 -25.42
N LYS A 157 -11.88 47.41 -25.65
CA LYS A 157 -12.80 47.30 -26.79
C LYS A 157 -13.98 48.28 -26.70
N SER A 158 -14.50 48.54 -25.51
CA SER A 158 -15.53 49.56 -25.32
C SER A 158 -15.01 50.95 -25.69
N ARG A 159 -13.83 51.33 -25.20
CA ARG A 159 -13.20 52.63 -25.49
C ARG A 159 -12.92 52.81 -26.98
N GLU A 160 -12.42 51.77 -27.66
CA GLU A 160 -12.21 51.77 -29.11
C GLU A 160 -13.50 52.13 -29.87
N TYR A 161 -14.63 51.52 -29.50
CA TYR A 161 -15.91 51.81 -30.16
C TYR A 161 -16.49 53.18 -29.79
N ASP A 162 -16.31 53.65 -28.55
CA ASP A 162 -16.71 55.00 -28.15
C ASP A 162 -15.91 56.08 -28.92
N ASP A 163 -14.62 55.82 -29.18
CA ASP A 163 -13.79 56.66 -30.05
C ASP A 163 -14.25 56.62 -31.52
N MET A 164 -14.56 55.42 -32.05
CA MET A 164 -15.08 55.26 -33.42
C MET A 164 -16.41 55.98 -33.61
N GLU A 165 -17.35 55.86 -32.67
CA GLU A 165 -18.65 56.53 -32.74
C GLU A 165 -18.49 58.06 -32.69
N ARG A 166 -17.60 58.58 -31.82
CA ARG A 166 -17.29 60.02 -31.77
C ARG A 166 -16.71 60.53 -33.09
N LYS A 167 -15.78 59.79 -33.70
CA LYS A 167 -15.18 60.15 -34.99
C LYS A 167 -16.22 60.13 -36.11
N LEU A 168 -17.03 59.07 -36.19
CA LEU A 168 -18.08 58.93 -37.19
C LEU A 168 -19.12 60.06 -37.09
N ARG A 169 -19.58 60.39 -35.87
CA ARG A 169 -20.52 61.50 -35.66
C ARG A 169 -19.96 62.83 -36.16
N ARG A 170 -18.70 63.15 -35.82
CA ARG A 170 -18.05 64.38 -36.29
C ARG A 170 -17.93 64.42 -37.81
N GLN A 171 -17.54 63.30 -38.43
CA GLN A 171 -17.43 63.18 -39.88
C GLN A 171 -18.78 63.38 -40.58
N LEU A 172 -19.83 62.69 -40.10
CA LEU A 172 -21.18 62.79 -40.65
C LEU A 172 -21.75 64.20 -40.51
N THR A 173 -21.62 64.83 -39.35
CA THR A 173 -22.10 66.22 -39.16
C THR A 173 -21.35 67.20 -40.07
N SER A 174 -20.02 67.08 -40.18
CA SER A 174 -19.25 67.92 -41.09
C SER A 174 -19.64 67.72 -42.56
N GLN A 175 -19.94 66.48 -42.96
CA GLN A 175 -20.40 66.17 -44.30
C GLN A 175 -21.80 66.76 -44.56
N GLN A 176 -22.75 66.54 -43.64
CA GLN A 176 -24.10 67.10 -43.71
C GLN A 176 -24.08 68.62 -43.83
N ASP A 177 -23.29 69.32 -43.00
CA ASP A 177 -23.16 70.78 -43.06
C ASP A 177 -22.66 71.27 -44.42
N SER A 178 -21.70 70.55 -45.03
CA SER A 178 -21.15 70.90 -46.34
C SER A 178 -22.18 70.68 -47.46
N GLU A 179 -22.89 69.57 -47.42
CA GLU A 179 -23.93 69.20 -48.39
C GLU A 179 -25.15 70.11 -48.26
N LEU A 180 -25.57 70.46 -47.04
CA LEU A 180 -26.67 71.39 -46.79
C LEU A 180 -26.35 72.80 -47.31
N LYS A 181 -25.11 73.26 -47.13
CA LYS A 181 -24.64 74.53 -47.72
C LYS A 181 -24.67 74.48 -49.25
N ALA A 182 -24.20 73.38 -49.85
CA ALA A 182 -24.21 73.19 -51.30
C ALA A 182 -25.66 73.16 -51.84
N PHE A 183 -26.54 72.40 -51.19
CA PHE A 183 -27.96 72.27 -51.56
C PHE A 183 -28.70 73.61 -51.42
N SER A 184 -28.54 74.32 -50.31
CA SER A 184 -29.15 75.65 -50.13
C SER A 184 -28.63 76.65 -51.17
N SER A 185 -27.34 76.58 -51.54
CA SER A 185 -26.82 77.40 -52.64
C SER A 185 -27.44 77.04 -53.99
N ALA A 186 -27.69 75.77 -54.27
CA ALA A 186 -28.36 75.34 -55.50
C ALA A 186 -29.83 75.80 -55.52
N GLN A 187 -30.55 75.63 -54.41
CA GLN A 187 -31.92 76.08 -54.22
C GLN A 187 -32.08 77.60 -54.38
N LYS A 188 -31.12 78.39 -53.89
CA LYS A 188 -31.09 79.86 -54.12
C LYS A 188 -30.92 80.21 -55.60
N LYS A 189 -30.09 79.47 -56.35
CA LYS A 189 -29.90 79.66 -57.79
C LYS A 189 -31.18 79.29 -58.55
N GLU A 190 -31.78 78.16 -58.23
CA GLU A 190 -33.04 77.69 -58.84
C GLU A 190 -34.20 78.66 -58.56
N TYR A 191 -34.33 79.15 -57.32
CA TYR A 191 -35.31 80.18 -56.98
C TYR A 191 -35.12 81.45 -57.80
N LYS A 192 -33.88 81.95 -57.96
CA LYS A 192 -33.61 83.13 -58.80
C LYS A 192 -34.04 82.90 -60.25
N HIS A 193 -33.67 81.76 -60.83
CA HIS A 193 -34.03 81.39 -62.19
C HIS A 193 -35.56 81.30 -62.39
N ASN A 194 -36.26 80.56 -61.52
CA ASN A 194 -37.70 80.39 -61.59
C ASN A 194 -38.46 81.71 -61.33
N LYS A 195 -37.91 82.60 -60.48
CA LYS A 195 -38.46 83.93 -60.23
C LYS A 195 -38.36 84.84 -61.46
N GLU A 196 -37.23 84.86 -62.16
CA GLU A 196 -37.08 85.65 -63.40
C GLU A 196 -37.93 85.10 -64.55
N ARG A 197 -38.05 83.77 -64.66
CA ARG A 197 -39.00 83.11 -65.58
C ARG A 197 -40.44 83.53 -65.28
N ALA A 198 -40.89 83.40 -64.03
CA ALA A 198 -42.24 83.77 -63.60
C ALA A 198 -42.54 85.25 -63.84
N LYS A 199 -41.58 86.17 -63.61
CA LYS A 199 -41.75 87.58 -63.95
C LYS A 199 -42.01 87.78 -65.44
N SER A 200 -41.29 87.08 -66.30
CA SER A 200 -41.41 87.19 -67.76
C SER A 200 -42.76 86.64 -68.24
N GLU A 201 -43.14 85.44 -67.77
CA GLU A 201 -44.42 84.79 -68.11
C GLU A 201 -45.65 85.56 -67.59
N LEU A 202 -45.60 86.09 -66.36
CA LEU A 202 -46.70 86.88 -65.81
C LEU A 202 -46.83 88.25 -66.48
N LYS A 203 -45.71 88.85 -66.92
CA LYS A 203 -45.71 90.14 -67.64
C LYS A 203 -46.35 90.01 -69.02
N GLU A 204 -46.23 88.84 -69.65
CA GLU A 204 -46.87 88.51 -70.92
C GLU A 204 -48.37 88.17 -70.75
N ARG A 205 -48.76 87.55 -69.63
CA ARG A 205 -50.15 87.12 -69.36
C ARG A 205 -51.07 88.22 -68.80
N TYR A 206 -50.54 89.20 -68.08
CA TYR A 206 -51.35 90.21 -67.40
C TYR A 206 -51.01 91.62 -67.89
N GLY A 207 -51.90 92.23 -68.67
CA GLY A 207 -51.76 93.60 -69.16
C GLY A 207 -52.06 94.70 -68.12
N MET A 208 -52.77 94.35 -67.03
CA MET A 208 -53.11 95.29 -65.94
C MET A 208 -52.10 95.17 -64.78
N ARG A 209 -51.48 96.30 -64.40
CA ARG A 209 -50.38 96.37 -63.42
C ARG A 209 -50.74 95.74 -62.05
N ALA A 210 -51.94 95.97 -61.54
CA ALA A 210 -52.37 95.47 -60.23
C ALA A 210 -52.52 93.93 -60.18
N LEU A 211 -53.07 93.33 -61.24
CA LEU A 211 -53.23 91.87 -61.34
C LEU A 211 -51.87 91.17 -61.51
N TYR A 212 -50.97 91.76 -62.30
CA TYR A 212 -49.58 91.30 -62.43
C TYR A 212 -48.83 91.31 -61.09
N GLU A 213 -48.93 92.40 -60.32
CA GLU A 213 -48.25 92.53 -59.02
C GLU A 213 -48.77 91.53 -57.98
N SER A 214 -50.09 91.28 -57.94
CA SER A 214 -50.69 90.29 -57.06
C SER A 214 -50.29 88.86 -57.43
N ALA A 215 -50.41 88.47 -58.71
CA ALA A 215 -50.03 87.15 -59.19
C ALA A 215 -48.52 86.88 -59.01
N LEU A 216 -47.67 87.91 -59.17
CA LEU A 216 -46.24 87.81 -58.93
C LEU A 216 -45.91 87.64 -57.44
N LYS A 217 -46.68 88.26 -56.54
CA LYS A 217 -46.52 88.10 -55.08
C LYS A 217 -46.87 86.68 -54.66
N GLU A 218 -47.98 86.14 -55.14
CA GLU A 218 -48.42 84.76 -54.89
C GLU A 218 -47.43 83.73 -55.46
N THR A 219 -46.98 83.92 -56.70
CA THR A 219 -45.99 83.02 -57.32
C THR A 219 -44.64 83.04 -56.58
N LYS A 220 -44.19 84.20 -56.07
CA LYS A 220 -42.98 84.28 -55.23
C LYS A 220 -43.15 83.57 -53.89
N ALA A 221 -44.34 83.63 -53.29
CA ALA A 221 -44.65 82.90 -52.07
C ALA A 221 -44.64 81.39 -52.31
N ALA A 222 -45.26 80.92 -53.38
CA ALA A 222 -45.25 79.51 -53.79
C ALA A 222 -43.83 78.99 -54.09
N LEU A 223 -43.01 79.77 -54.81
CA LEU A 223 -41.62 79.41 -55.08
C LEU A 223 -40.74 79.39 -53.82
N ASN A 224 -41.00 80.29 -52.86
CA ASN A 224 -40.30 80.28 -51.56
C ASN A 224 -40.75 79.11 -50.69
N ALA A 225 -42.05 78.79 -50.67
CA ALA A 225 -42.58 77.62 -49.99
C ALA A 225 -41.96 76.34 -50.56
N ARG A 226 -41.97 76.17 -51.89
CA ARG A 226 -41.31 75.04 -52.57
C ARG A 226 -39.83 74.93 -52.24
N ARG A 227 -39.10 76.05 -52.16
CA ARG A 227 -37.68 76.07 -51.76
C ARG A 227 -37.50 75.60 -50.31
N SER A 228 -38.32 76.14 -49.40
CA SER A 228 -38.30 75.79 -47.97
C SER A 228 -38.67 74.31 -47.75
N ASP A 229 -39.66 73.80 -48.48
CA ASP A 229 -40.08 72.41 -48.42
C ASP A 229 -38.98 71.48 -48.94
N ALA A 230 -38.32 71.84 -50.04
CA ALA A 230 -37.18 71.07 -50.57
C ALA A 230 -35.98 71.07 -49.60
N GLU A 231 -35.66 72.21 -48.97
CA GLU A 231 -34.61 72.29 -47.93
C GLU A 231 -34.99 71.46 -46.68
N ALA A 232 -36.27 71.44 -46.28
CA ALA A 232 -36.77 70.65 -45.16
C ALA A 232 -36.77 69.13 -45.43
N VAL A 233 -37.11 68.72 -46.66
CA VAL A 233 -37.04 67.32 -47.09
C VAL A 233 -35.59 66.85 -47.12
N PHE A 234 -34.69 67.62 -47.71
CA PHE A 234 -33.26 67.30 -47.76
C PHE A 234 -32.65 67.18 -46.36
N ALA A 235 -32.94 68.12 -45.46
CA ALA A 235 -32.48 68.05 -44.07
C ALA A 235 -33.04 66.82 -43.33
N ARG A 236 -34.28 66.41 -43.61
CA ARG A 236 -34.88 65.19 -43.05
C ARG A 236 -34.17 63.93 -43.58
N GLU A 237 -33.93 63.85 -44.88
CA GLU A 237 -33.20 62.73 -45.51
C GLU A 237 -31.79 62.59 -44.96
N GLN A 238 -31.05 63.70 -44.81
CA GLN A 238 -29.74 63.71 -44.19
C GLN A 238 -29.78 63.20 -42.74
N ARG A 239 -30.77 63.61 -41.95
CA ARG A 239 -30.95 63.12 -40.58
C ARG A 239 -31.17 61.61 -40.54
N LEU A 240 -32.06 61.09 -41.38
CA LEU A 240 -32.34 59.66 -41.49
C LEU A 240 -31.09 58.86 -41.93
N ALA A 241 -30.31 59.38 -42.88
CA ALA A 241 -29.07 58.76 -43.32
C ALA A 241 -28.01 58.69 -42.21
N MET A 242 -27.85 59.77 -41.42
CA MET A 242 -26.96 59.78 -40.25
C MET A 242 -27.43 58.80 -39.16
N ASP A 243 -28.72 58.79 -38.85
CA ASP A 243 -29.29 57.88 -37.86
C ASP A 243 -29.09 56.41 -38.29
N ALA A 244 -29.25 56.10 -39.58
CA ALA A 244 -28.98 54.78 -40.14
C ALA A 244 -27.50 54.37 -40.02
N GLU A 245 -26.57 55.27 -40.32
CA GLU A 245 -25.14 54.99 -40.27
C GLU A 245 -24.62 54.82 -38.82
N ILE A 246 -25.10 55.65 -37.89
CA ILE A 246 -24.84 55.49 -36.46
C ILE A 246 -25.37 54.14 -35.97
N ARG A 247 -26.56 53.76 -36.41
CA ARG A 247 -27.15 52.47 -36.03
C ARG A 247 -26.38 51.30 -36.60
N ARG A 248 -25.90 51.38 -37.84
CA ARG A 248 -25.02 50.37 -38.45
C ARG A 248 -23.75 50.16 -37.62
N LEU A 249 -23.13 51.26 -37.16
CA LEU A 249 -21.97 51.18 -36.27
C LEU A 249 -22.34 50.53 -34.92
N ARG A 250 -23.47 50.91 -34.32
CA ARG A 250 -23.94 50.33 -33.04
C ARG A 250 -24.21 48.83 -33.15
N ARG A 251 -24.81 48.37 -34.24
CA ARG A 251 -24.98 46.93 -34.52
C ARG A 251 -23.64 46.22 -34.63
N THR A 252 -22.69 46.82 -35.36
CA THR A 252 -21.33 46.27 -35.53
C THR A 252 -20.59 46.18 -34.19
N ARG A 253 -20.69 47.22 -33.34
CA ARG A 253 -20.18 47.22 -31.97
C ARG A 253 -20.76 46.07 -31.17
N MET A 254 -22.08 45.94 -31.14
CA MET A 254 -22.78 44.90 -30.38
C MET A 254 -22.30 43.49 -30.77
N VAL A 255 -22.33 43.15 -32.06
CA VAL A 255 -21.90 41.83 -32.55
C VAL A 255 -20.41 41.56 -32.26
N THR A 256 -19.56 42.59 -32.36
CA THR A 256 -18.13 42.42 -32.03
C THR A 256 -17.88 42.23 -30.54
N LEU A 257 -18.66 42.91 -29.69
CA LEU A 257 -18.58 42.72 -28.24
C LEU A 257 -19.09 41.34 -27.84
N HIS A 258 -20.19 40.85 -28.44
CA HIS A 258 -20.67 39.48 -28.27
C HIS A 258 -19.60 38.44 -28.62
N ALA A 259 -18.94 38.59 -29.77
CA ALA A 259 -17.86 37.69 -30.19
C ALA A 259 -16.65 37.73 -29.22
N LEU A 260 -16.35 38.91 -28.66
CA LEU A 260 -15.34 39.03 -27.61
C LEU A 260 -15.78 38.30 -26.34
N GLU A 261 -17.03 38.45 -25.92
CA GLU A 261 -17.57 37.81 -24.71
C GLU A 261 -17.58 36.28 -24.83
N GLU A 262 -17.96 35.74 -25.98
CA GLU A 262 -17.85 34.31 -26.31
C GLU A 262 -16.41 33.80 -26.18
N LYS A 263 -15.45 34.53 -26.79
CA LYS A 263 -14.03 34.17 -26.71
C LYS A 263 -13.53 34.19 -25.26
N LEU A 264 -13.82 35.26 -24.51
CA LEU A 264 -13.37 35.39 -23.13
C LEU A 264 -14.00 34.31 -22.22
N ALA A 265 -15.27 33.96 -22.44
CA ALA A 265 -15.93 32.87 -21.73
C ALA A 265 -15.30 31.52 -22.05
N ALA A 266 -15.02 31.25 -23.34
CA ALA A 266 -14.34 30.03 -23.78
C ALA A 266 -12.93 29.91 -23.19
N ASP A 267 -12.17 31.01 -23.15
CA ASP A 267 -10.82 31.05 -22.56
C ASP A 267 -10.85 30.77 -21.04
N GLU A 268 -11.80 31.34 -20.29
CA GLU A 268 -11.95 31.04 -18.85
C GLU A 268 -12.35 29.59 -18.60
N LEU A 269 -13.28 29.05 -19.40
CA LEU A 269 -13.66 27.64 -19.34
C LEU A 269 -12.48 26.73 -19.68
N SER A 270 -11.65 27.09 -20.66
CA SER A 270 -10.42 26.35 -20.99
C SER A 270 -9.43 26.32 -19.82
N VAL A 271 -9.24 27.46 -19.14
CA VAL A 271 -8.40 27.52 -17.93
C VAL A 271 -8.96 26.63 -16.82
N ARG A 272 -10.27 26.68 -16.56
CA ARG A 272 -10.91 25.81 -15.56
C ARG A 272 -10.79 24.32 -15.94
N ALA A 273 -10.91 23.96 -17.21
CA ALA A 273 -10.71 22.60 -17.69
C ALA A 273 -9.29 22.10 -17.39
N ARG A 274 -8.28 22.92 -17.67
CA ARG A 274 -6.88 22.60 -17.35
C ARG A 274 -6.63 22.51 -15.84
N GLN A 275 -7.31 23.34 -15.03
CA GLN A 275 -7.25 23.24 -13.57
C GLN A 275 -7.87 21.93 -13.06
N LEU A 276 -8.98 21.49 -13.65
CA LEU A 276 -9.58 20.20 -13.32
C LEU A 276 -8.64 19.04 -13.67
N GLU A 277 -8.06 19.02 -14.87
CA GLU A 277 -7.11 17.99 -15.30
C GLU A 277 -5.86 17.93 -14.40
N THR A 278 -5.30 19.09 -14.05
CA THR A 278 -4.14 19.16 -13.13
C THR A 278 -4.49 18.72 -11.72
N SER A 279 -5.71 18.98 -11.23
CA SER A 279 -6.23 18.42 -9.97
C SER A 279 -6.31 16.89 -10.01
N HIS A 280 -6.89 16.34 -11.08
CA HIS A 280 -6.99 14.89 -11.27
C HIS A 280 -5.62 14.22 -11.36
N ALA A 281 -4.66 14.83 -12.07
CA ALA A 281 -3.29 14.36 -12.14
C ALA A 281 -2.62 14.34 -10.76
N LEU A 282 -2.84 15.36 -9.92
CA LEU A 282 -2.33 15.39 -8.55
C LEU A 282 -2.93 14.26 -7.70
N LEU A 283 -4.25 14.05 -7.77
CA LEU A 283 -4.93 12.99 -7.02
C LEU A 283 -4.44 11.60 -7.41
N ARG A 284 -4.23 11.33 -8.71
CA ARG A 284 -3.64 10.06 -9.17
C ARG A 284 -2.22 9.86 -8.63
N ARG A 285 -1.41 10.92 -8.63
CA ARG A 285 -0.06 10.89 -8.06
C ARG A 285 -0.07 10.62 -6.56
N HIS A 286 -0.96 11.27 -5.80
CA HIS A 286 -1.12 11.02 -4.36
C HIS A 286 -1.57 9.60 -4.07
N HIS A 287 -2.50 9.07 -4.87
CA HIS A 287 -2.91 7.68 -4.79
C HIS A 287 -1.73 6.72 -5.03
N GLU A 288 -0.93 6.94 -6.07
CA GLU A 288 0.22 6.09 -6.38
C GLU A 288 1.27 6.14 -5.27
N GLN A 289 1.61 7.33 -4.75
CA GLN A 289 2.54 7.48 -3.62
C GLN A 289 2.04 6.74 -2.36
N THR A 290 0.74 6.80 -2.08
CA THR A 290 0.13 6.09 -0.95
C THR A 290 0.20 4.58 -1.15
N LYS A 291 -0.15 4.11 -2.35
CA LYS A 291 -0.06 2.70 -2.73
C LYS A 291 1.37 2.17 -2.63
N GLU A 292 2.36 2.92 -3.13
CA GLU A 292 3.78 2.54 -3.06
C GLU A 292 4.24 2.41 -1.60
N LEU A 293 3.88 3.37 -0.75
CA LEU A 293 4.23 3.34 0.67
C LEU A 293 3.56 2.17 1.40
N GLU A 294 2.25 1.95 1.22
CA GLU A 294 1.54 0.83 1.85
C GLU A 294 2.14 -0.52 1.44
N ASN A 295 2.51 -0.70 0.17
CA ASN A 295 3.18 -1.91 -0.31
C ASN A 295 4.60 -2.05 0.28
N ALA A 296 5.38 -0.97 0.33
CA ALA A 296 6.71 -0.99 0.92
C ALA A 296 6.66 -1.38 2.41
N GLN A 297 5.71 -0.81 3.17
CA GLN A 297 5.50 -1.12 4.58
C GLN A 297 5.07 -2.57 4.80
N LEU A 298 4.15 -3.08 3.97
CA LEU A 298 3.75 -4.49 4.04
C LEU A 298 4.94 -5.42 3.75
N ASN A 299 5.70 -5.14 2.70
CA ASN A 299 6.88 -5.94 2.33
C ASN A 299 7.93 -5.95 3.44
N GLU A 300 8.20 -4.79 4.04
CA GLU A 300 9.16 -4.67 5.14
C GLU A 300 8.69 -5.43 6.39
N CYS A 301 7.40 -5.35 6.73
CA CYS A 301 6.80 -6.12 7.82
C CYS A 301 6.91 -7.63 7.59
N GLN A 302 6.57 -8.10 6.38
CA GLN A 302 6.68 -9.51 6.00
C GLN A 302 8.13 -9.99 6.01
N ARG A 303 9.07 -9.17 5.52
CA ARG A 303 10.51 -9.46 5.55
C ARG A 303 11.03 -9.59 6.98
N MET A 304 10.61 -8.69 7.89
CA MET A 304 10.97 -8.75 9.30
C MET A 304 10.42 -10.02 9.97
N LYS A 305 9.12 -10.32 9.79
CA LYS A 305 8.49 -11.55 10.32
C LYS A 305 9.19 -12.82 9.83
N ARG A 306 9.57 -12.86 8.54
CA ARG A 306 10.30 -13.98 7.95
C ARG A 306 11.69 -14.14 8.58
N ARG A 307 12.44 -13.05 8.71
CA ARG A 307 13.77 -13.05 9.36
C ARG A 307 13.68 -13.52 10.81
N HIS A 308 12.68 -13.07 11.56
CA HIS A 308 12.45 -13.51 12.94
C HIS A 308 12.19 -15.01 13.02
N MET A 309 11.36 -15.55 12.13
CA MET A 309 11.09 -16.98 12.05
C MET A 309 12.35 -17.78 11.67
N GLU A 310 13.12 -17.32 10.67
CA GLU A 310 14.39 -17.95 10.26
C GLU A 310 15.39 -17.99 11.43
N THR A 311 15.58 -16.86 12.12
CA THR A 311 16.47 -16.78 13.30
C THR A 311 15.98 -17.71 14.42
N GLN A 312 14.66 -17.82 14.59
CA GLN A 312 14.07 -18.73 15.58
C GLN A 312 14.32 -20.20 15.21
N HIS A 313 14.09 -20.58 13.96
CA HIS A 313 14.31 -21.94 13.45
C HIS A 313 15.80 -22.32 13.53
N GLU A 314 16.71 -21.41 13.18
CA GLU A 314 18.16 -21.60 13.36
C GLU A 314 18.53 -21.86 14.81
N ALA A 315 17.99 -21.08 15.75
CA ALA A 315 18.23 -21.27 17.18
C ALA A 315 17.70 -22.63 17.67
N GLU A 316 16.47 -23.02 17.30
CA GLU A 316 15.86 -24.31 17.64
C GLU A 316 16.67 -25.49 17.09
N THR A 317 17.05 -25.44 15.82
CA THR A 317 17.82 -26.49 15.14
C THR A 317 19.22 -26.62 15.73
N SER A 318 19.91 -25.50 15.97
CA SER A 318 21.20 -25.50 16.67
C SER A 318 21.08 -26.14 18.06
N ASN A 319 19.99 -25.86 18.78
CA ASN A 319 19.76 -26.40 20.10
C ASN A 319 19.55 -27.92 20.08
N GLN A 320 18.73 -28.40 19.14
CA GLN A 320 18.49 -29.83 18.97
C GLN A 320 19.76 -30.58 18.56
N LEU A 321 20.60 -30.00 17.70
CA LEU A 321 21.88 -30.60 17.32
C LEU A 321 22.83 -30.71 18.52
N GLN A 322 22.91 -29.68 19.37
CA GLN A 322 23.71 -29.73 20.60
C GLN A 322 23.18 -30.74 21.62
N TYR A 323 21.86 -30.92 21.71
CA TYR A 323 21.26 -31.98 22.51
C TYR A 323 21.61 -33.37 21.96
N ASN A 324 21.46 -33.58 20.65
CA ASN A 324 21.79 -34.85 20.00
C ASN A 324 23.26 -35.24 20.22
N GLN A 325 24.19 -34.28 20.07
CA GLN A 325 25.62 -34.52 20.30
C GLN A 325 25.87 -34.95 21.74
N ARG A 326 25.28 -34.26 22.73
CA ARG A 326 25.43 -34.62 24.15
C ARG A 326 24.89 -36.00 24.46
N ALA A 327 23.73 -36.35 23.91
CA ALA A 327 23.14 -37.69 24.09
C ALA A 327 24.04 -38.79 23.51
N GLN A 328 24.64 -38.56 22.34
CA GLN A 328 25.61 -39.48 21.74
C GLN A 328 26.89 -39.61 22.59
N ASP A 329 27.43 -38.48 23.06
CA ASP A 329 28.63 -38.48 23.92
C ASP A 329 28.39 -39.21 25.25
N GLU A 330 27.22 -39.04 25.87
CA GLU A 330 26.81 -39.77 27.08
C GLU A 330 26.72 -41.28 26.83
N LEU A 331 26.18 -41.70 25.67
CA LEU A 331 26.14 -43.10 25.28
C LEU A 331 27.54 -43.68 25.07
N LEU A 332 28.42 -42.96 24.36
CA LEU A 332 29.80 -43.37 24.15
C LEU A 332 30.55 -43.53 25.48
N LYS A 333 30.35 -42.61 26.43
CA LYS A 333 30.92 -42.72 27.79
C LYS A 333 30.41 -43.97 28.51
N LYS A 334 29.12 -44.30 28.39
CA LYS A 334 28.51 -45.49 28.97
C LYS A 334 29.11 -46.77 28.37
N HIS A 335 29.22 -46.86 27.05
CA HIS A 335 29.81 -48.00 26.35
C HIS A 335 31.28 -48.21 26.74
N ALA A 336 32.08 -47.13 26.73
CA ALA A 336 33.47 -47.18 27.16
C ALA A 336 33.63 -47.68 28.60
N LEU A 337 32.73 -47.29 29.50
CA LEU A 337 32.73 -47.77 30.88
C LEU A 337 32.41 -49.27 30.98
N GLN A 338 31.43 -49.76 30.22
CA GLN A 338 31.09 -51.19 30.17
C GLN A 338 32.25 -52.03 29.62
N SER A 339 32.85 -51.62 28.51
CA SER A 339 33.99 -52.33 27.92
C SER A 339 35.21 -52.33 28.85
N LYS A 340 35.40 -51.28 29.67
CA LYS A 340 36.42 -51.25 30.72
C LYS A 340 36.13 -52.21 31.88
N GLN A 341 34.86 -52.47 32.18
CA GLN A 341 34.44 -53.38 33.27
C GLN A 341 34.42 -54.85 32.83
N GLN A 342 34.17 -55.10 31.54
CA GLN A 342 34.00 -56.44 30.96
C GLN A 342 35.15 -57.43 31.30
N PRO A 343 36.45 -57.10 31.20
CA PRO A 343 37.51 -58.04 31.56
C PRO A 343 37.46 -58.51 33.02
N LYS A 344 36.95 -57.67 33.93
CA LYS A 344 36.81 -58.02 35.35
C LYS A 344 35.68 -59.03 35.55
N GLU A 345 34.55 -58.81 34.88
CA GLU A 345 33.40 -59.72 34.95
C GLU A 345 33.70 -61.07 34.31
N LEU A 346 34.38 -61.09 33.16
CA LEU A 346 34.82 -62.31 32.48
C LEU A 346 35.77 -63.12 33.35
N LYS A 347 36.78 -62.48 33.96
CA LYS A 347 37.70 -63.14 34.90
C LYS A 347 36.97 -63.73 36.11
N ALA A 348 35.95 -63.05 36.63
CA ALA A 348 35.16 -63.56 37.75
C ALA A 348 34.37 -64.83 37.38
N LYS A 349 33.75 -64.86 36.18
CA LYS A 349 33.04 -66.04 35.67
C LYS A 349 34.00 -67.18 35.32
N GLU A 350 35.13 -66.88 34.69
CA GLU A 350 36.19 -67.83 34.41
C GLU A 350 36.70 -68.50 35.71
N LEU A 351 36.93 -67.72 36.77
CA LEU A 351 37.36 -68.25 38.07
C LEU A 351 36.33 -69.23 38.66
N MET A 352 35.03 -68.99 38.44
CA MET A 352 33.97 -69.90 38.87
C MET A 352 34.02 -71.23 38.11
N ILE A 353 34.19 -71.19 36.79
CA ILE A 353 34.35 -72.40 35.95
C ILE A 353 35.62 -73.17 36.34
N ARG A 354 36.74 -72.47 36.58
CA ARG A 354 37.98 -73.08 37.10
C ARG A 354 37.80 -73.72 38.47
N LYS A 355 36.93 -73.18 39.35
CA LYS A 355 36.56 -73.83 40.62
C LYS A 355 35.78 -75.12 40.38
N GLN A 356 34.80 -75.11 39.47
CA GLN A 356 34.05 -76.30 39.08
C GLN A 356 34.96 -77.38 38.49
N TYR A 357 35.87 -77.01 37.59
CA TYR A 357 36.90 -77.91 37.04
C TYR A 357 37.71 -78.57 38.14
N ARG A 358 38.23 -77.80 39.12
CA ARG A 358 38.99 -78.35 40.25
C ARG A 358 38.18 -79.38 41.06
N GLN A 359 36.88 -79.15 41.24
CA GLN A 359 36.00 -80.11 41.91
C GLN A 359 35.78 -81.36 41.06
N ALA A 360 35.52 -81.20 39.76
CA ALA A 360 35.36 -82.32 38.83
C ALA A 360 36.62 -83.20 38.78
N VAL A 361 37.82 -82.61 38.73
CA VAL A 361 39.10 -83.31 38.80
C VAL A 361 39.25 -84.09 40.11
N LYS A 362 38.90 -83.50 41.26
CA LYS A 362 38.93 -84.19 42.57
C LYS A 362 38.00 -85.41 42.57
N THR A 363 36.79 -85.26 42.03
CA THR A 363 35.83 -86.36 41.92
C THR A 363 36.35 -87.45 40.99
N GLN A 364 36.88 -87.10 39.82
CA GLN A 364 37.47 -88.04 38.85
C GLN A 364 38.65 -88.81 39.44
N LEU A 365 39.52 -88.13 40.21
CA LEU A 365 40.64 -88.75 40.92
C LEU A 365 40.17 -89.77 41.96
N ARG A 366 39.12 -89.44 42.74
CA ARG A 366 38.55 -90.38 43.72
C ARG A 366 37.93 -91.60 43.03
N GLN A 367 37.14 -91.37 41.98
CA GLN A 367 36.53 -92.45 41.19
C GLN A 367 37.59 -93.35 40.56
N SER A 368 38.66 -92.78 40.01
CA SER A 368 39.77 -93.55 39.43
C SER A 368 40.49 -94.41 40.47
N LYS A 369 40.66 -93.92 41.70
CA LYS A 369 41.24 -94.70 42.81
C LYS A 369 40.34 -95.87 43.22
N VAL A 370 39.03 -95.64 43.29
CA VAL A 370 38.05 -96.69 43.61
C VAL A 370 38.01 -97.75 42.50
N LEU A 371 37.96 -97.33 41.23
CA LEU A 371 38.00 -98.22 40.08
C LEU A 371 39.29 -99.04 40.06
N GLN A 372 40.43 -98.42 40.32
CA GLN A 372 41.71 -99.11 40.41
C GLN A 372 41.71 -100.19 41.51
N ALA A 373 41.15 -99.90 42.69
CA ALA A 373 41.04 -100.90 43.76
C ALA A 373 40.12 -102.08 43.37
N GLN A 374 38.98 -101.80 42.73
CA GLN A 374 38.04 -102.83 42.27
C GLN A 374 38.65 -103.73 41.19
N VAL A 375 39.34 -103.14 40.21
CA VAL A 375 40.01 -103.88 39.12
C VAL A 375 41.18 -104.72 39.63
N LEU A 376 41.96 -104.22 40.59
CA LEU A 376 43.07 -104.99 41.19
C LEU A 376 42.60 -106.17 42.05
N ASN A 377 41.41 -106.09 42.64
CA ASN A 377 40.81 -107.18 43.42
C ASN A 377 40.29 -108.34 42.55
N SER A 378 40.16 -108.15 41.24
CA SER A 378 39.58 -109.14 40.31
C SER A 378 40.60 -109.77 39.35
N ILE A 379 41.86 -109.35 39.39
CA ILE A 379 42.92 -109.76 38.43
C ILE A 379 44.08 -110.45 39.18
N PRO A 380 44.74 -111.47 38.60
CA PRO A 380 45.93 -112.12 39.16
C PRO A 380 47.11 -111.16 39.37
N LYS A 381 47.92 -111.42 40.41
CA LYS A 381 49.03 -110.54 40.84
C LYS A 381 50.11 -110.31 39.77
N GLU A 382 50.28 -111.24 38.83
CA GLU A 382 51.27 -111.16 37.76
C GLU A 382 50.95 -110.04 36.74
N GLU A 383 49.67 -109.70 36.55
CA GLU A 383 49.21 -108.68 35.60
C GLU A 383 48.98 -107.30 36.24
N HIS A 384 49.12 -107.19 37.57
CA HIS A 384 48.81 -105.96 38.31
C HIS A 384 49.63 -104.75 37.84
N ARG A 385 50.90 -104.95 37.50
CA ARG A 385 51.79 -103.86 37.08
C ARG A 385 51.31 -103.19 35.79
N ASP A 386 50.99 -104.00 34.79
CA ASP A 386 50.56 -103.52 33.47
C ASP A 386 49.15 -102.95 33.53
N MET A 387 48.27 -103.52 34.35
CA MET A 387 46.94 -102.99 34.58
C MET A 387 46.97 -101.64 35.30
N ILE A 388 47.83 -101.45 36.30
CA ILE A 388 48.03 -100.15 36.96
C ILE A 388 48.54 -99.10 35.96
N ALA A 389 49.46 -99.47 35.07
CA ALA A 389 49.96 -98.57 34.04
C ALA A 389 48.82 -98.13 33.09
N LYS A 390 48.02 -99.09 32.58
CA LYS A 390 46.85 -98.82 31.73
C LYS A 390 45.81 -97.93 32.42
N LEU A 391 45.49 -98.20 33.69
CA LEU A 391 44.53 -97.39 34.46
C LEU A 391 45.03 -95.96 34.72
N LYS A 392 46.34 -95.77 34.96
CA LYS A 392 46.94 -94.44 35.10
C LYS A 392 46.94 -93.67 33.78
N GLU A 393 47.20 -94.36 32.67
CA GLU A 393 47.15 -93.76 31.34
C GLU A 393 45.72 -93.34 30.97
N GLU A 394 44.73 -94.20 31.24
CA GLU A 394 43.32 -93.91 31.05
C GLU A 394 42.85 -92.76 31.97
N GLN A 395 43.30 -92.73 33.22
CA GLN A 395 43.07 -91.62 34.13
C GLN A 395 43.63 -90.30 33.58
N LYS A 396 44.87 -90.29 33.09
CA LYS A 396 45.51 -89.11 32.49
C LYS A 396 44.76 -88.65 31.25
N ARG A 397 44.33 -89.58 30.38
CA ARG A 397 43.49 -89.30 29.20
C ARG A 397 42.16 -88.66 29.61
N LYS A 398 41.45 -89.22 30.59
CA LYS A 398 40.17 -88.65 31.09
C LYS A 398 40.36 -87.27 31.70
N LEU A 399 41.43 -87.03 32.46
CA LEU A 399 41.74 -85.71 33.01
C LEU A 399 42.11 -84.69 31.92
N ALA A 400 42.80 -85.11 30.85
CA ALA A 400 43.11 -84.26 29.70
C ALA A 400 41.86 -83.89 28.90
N ILE A 401 40.95 -84.84 28.65
CA ILE A 401 39.66 -84.58 28.01
C ILE A 401 38.84 -83.61 28.87
N LEU A 402 38.78 -83.84 30.19
CA LEU A 402 38.09 -82.94 31.12
C LEU A 402 38.70 -81.53 31.09
N ALA A 403 40.03 -81.41 31.05
CA ALA A 403 40.69 -80.11 30.91
C ALA A 403 40.27 -79.40 29.63
N GLY A 404 40.37 -80.07 28.47
CA GLY A 404 39.99 -79.49 27.18
C GLY A 404 38.50 -79.10 27.10
N GLN A 405 37.60 -79.86 27.72
CA GLN A 405 36.18 -79.51 27.80
C GLN A 405 35.96 -78.21 28.61
N TYR A 406 36.62 -78.06 29.76
CA TYR A 406 36.50 -76.86 30.57
C TYR A 406 37.22 -75.65 29.95
N GLU A 407 38.33 -75.85 29.24
CA GLU A 407 38.99 -74.80 28.44
C GLU A 407 38.06 -74.30 27.33
N THR A 408 37.49 -75.22 26.53
CA THR A 408 36.50 -74.88 25.50
C THR A 408 35.28 -74.15 26.08
N THR A 409 34.82 -74.56 27.27
CA THR A 409 33.70 -73.91 27.96
C THR A 409 34.05 -72.49 28.38
N ILE A 410 35.28 -72.25 28.87
CA ILE A 410 35.76 -70.90 29.22
C ILE A 410 35.87 -70.03 27.96
N GLU A 411 36.49 -70.55 26.90
CA GLU A 411 36.69 -69.83 25.64
C GLU A 411 35.35 -69.44 25.00
N SER A 412 34.43 -70.39 24.87
CA SER A 412 33.08 -70.14 24.35
C SER A 412 32.34 -69.13 25.21
N MET A 413 32.40 -69.22 26.55
CA MET A 413 31.77 -68.24 27.42
C MET A 413 32.36 -66.83 27.25
N VAL A 414 33.69 -66.70 27.12
CA VAL A 414 34.35 -65.40 26.89
C VAL A 414 33.93 -64.82 25.55
N GLN A 415 33.96 -65.62 24.48
CA GLN A 415 33.58 -65.19 23.14
C GLN A 415 32.11 -64.77 23.09
N ASP A 416 31.20 -65.60 23.60
CA ASP A 416 29.76 -65.32 23.61
C ASP A 416 29.43 -64.03 24.37
N LEU A 417 30.02 -63.83 25.54
CA LEU A 417 29.77 -62.62 26.34
C LEU A 417 30.42 -61.38 25.73
N THR A 418 31.50 -61.54 24.96
CA THR A 418 32.13 -60.44 24.23
C THR A 418 31.26 -59.99 23.08
N VAL A 419 30.88 -60.91 22.21
CA VAL A 419 29.99 -60.65 21.07
C VAL A 419 28.64 -60.12 21.52
N LYS A 420 28.07 -60.65 22.61
CA LYS A 420 26.80 -60.14 23.18
C LYS A 420 26.91 -58.70 23.66
N LEU A 421 28.02 -58.31 24.28
CA LEU A 421 28.21 -56.93 24.73
C LEU A 421 28.33 -56.00 23.52
N GLU A 422 29.15 -56.36 22.53
CA GLU A 422 29.34 -55.57 21.31
C GLU A 422 28.04 -55.41 20.54
N SER A 423 27.31 -56.51 20.28
CA SER A 423 26.00 -56.48 19.62
C SER A 423 24.98 -55.62 20.38
N TRP A 424 24.95 -55.70 21.72
CA TRP A 424 24.05 -54.87 22.52
C TRP A 424 24.41 -53.38 22.46
N GLN A 425 25.70 -53.04 22.43
CA GLN A 425 26.16 -51.66 22.28
C GLN A 425 25.83 -51.10 20.89
N GLU A 426 26.00 -51.90 19.83
CA GLU A 426 25.62 -51.53 18.46
C GLU A 426 24.12 -51.27 18.35
N ASP A 427 23.28 -52.16 18.89
CA ASP A 427 21.83 -52.01 18.89
C ASP A 427 21.38 -50.76 19.67
N GLU A 428 21.99 -50.50 20.83
CA GLU A 428 21.69 -49.30 21.64
C GLU A 428 22.09 -48.01 20.91
N ALA A 429 23.26 -47.99 20.27
CA ALA A 429 23.73 -46.85 19.47
C ALA A 429 22.83 -46.59 18.26
N LYS A 430 22.42 -47.65 17.56
CA LYS A 430 21.49 -47.56 16.44
C LYS A 430 20.13 -47.02 16.89
N ALA A 431 19.57 -47.58 17.97
CA ALA A 431 18.29 -47.14 18.52
C ALA A 431 18.32 -45.67 18.96
N LEU A 432 19.40 -45.22 19.60
CA LEU A 432 19.56 -43.82 19.97
C LEU A 432 19.65 -42.92 18.73
N LYS A 433 20.46 -43.30 17.73
CA LYS A 433 20.60 -42.53 16.49
C LYS A 433 19.25 -42.38 15.76
N GLU A 434 18.52 -43.48 15.58
CA GLU A 434 17.19 -43.45 14.96
C GLU A 434 16.20 -42.57 15.75
N LYS A 435 16.27 -42.59 17.08
CA LYS A 435 15.43 -41.71 17.93
C LYS A 435 15.76 -40.24 17.72
N LEU A 436 17.04 -39.86 17.75
CA LEU A 436 17.49 -38.48 17.57
C LEU A 436 17.21 -37.94 16.15
N GLU A 437 17.32 -38.80 15.13
CA GLU A 437 16.93 -38.47 13.75
C GLU A 437 15.42 -38.23 13.63
N LYS A 438 14.58 -39.06 14.27
CA LYS A 438 13.12 -38.85 14.32
C LYS A 438 12.77 -37.53 15.01
N GLU A 439 13.46 -37.19 16.10
CA GLU A 439 13.25 -35.91 16.81
C GLU A 439 13.60 -34.70 15.92
N LEU A 440 14.70 -34.77 15.16
CA LEU A 440 15.08 -33.74 14.18
C LEU A 440 14.07 -33.63 13.03
N ASP A 441 13.59 -34.75 12.49
CA ASP A 441 12.59 -34.75 11.41
C ASP A 441 11.25 -34.16 11.87
N MET A 442 10.83 -34.46 13.10
CA MET A 442 9.64 -33.82 13.70
C MET A 442 9.82 -32.30 13.84
N LEU A 443 11.00 -31.84 14.26
CA LEU A 443 11.32 -30.41 14.34
C LEU A 443 11.29 -29.75 12.95
N ALA A 444 11.92 -30.37 11.95
CA ALA A 444 11.93 -29.86 10.58
C ALA A 444 10.51 -29.73 10.00
N LYS A 445 9.66 -30.74 10.20
CA LYS A 445 8.24 -30.71 9.80
C LYS A 445 7.45 -29.62 10.52
N PHE A 446 7.74 -29.39 11.80
CA PHE A 446 7.11 -28.31 12.57
C PHE A 446 7.51 -26.93 12.03
N GLN A 447 8.79 -26.73 11.73
CA GLN A 447 9.32 -25.49 11.14
C GLN A 447 8.74 -25.24 9.74
N GLU A 448 8.64 -26.28 8.91
CA GLU A 448 8.03 -26.19 7.58
C GLU A 448 6.55 -25.79 7.65
N ARG A 449 5.78 -26.37 8.58
CA ARG A 449 4.38 -25.96 8.83
C ARG A 449 4.27 -24.50 9.25
N GLN A 450 5.15 -24.03 10.14
CA GLN A 450 5.17 -22.61 10.53
C GLN A 450 5.47 -21.70 9.35
N LYS A 451 6.48 -22.05 8.55
CA LYS A 451 6.86 -21.30 7.34
C LYS A 451 5.70 -21.22 6.35
N SER A 452 5.07 -22.34 6.04
CA SER A 452 3.90 -22.39 5.16
C SER A 452 2.73 -21.55 5.69
N CYS A 453 2.48 -21.61 7.01
CA CYS A 453 1.44 -20.79 7.65
C CYS A 453 1.74 -19.29 7.52
N LEU A 454 3.00 -18.88 7.74
CA LEU A 454 3.42 -17.49 7.61
C LEU A 454 3.33 -16.99 6.16
N GLU A 455 3.73 -17.81 5.19
CA GLU A 455 3.62 -17.50 3.76
C GLU A 455 2.15 -17.36 3.34
N ALA A 456 1.28 -18.28 3.76
CA ALA A 456 -0.15 -18.18 3.51
C ALA A 456 -0.78 -16.93 4.16
N ASN A 457 -0.31 -16.54 5.35
CA ASN A 457 -0.75 -15.30 5.98
C ASN A 457 -0.28 -14.05 5.23
N SER A 458 0.98 -14.05 4.80
CA SER A 458 1.58 -12.96 4.02
C SER A 458 0.85 -12.76 2.69
N GLU A 459 0.48 -13.86 2.03
CA GLU A 459 -0.30 -13.84 0.79
C GLU A 459 -1.71 -13.28 1.01
N ARG A 460 -2.40 -13.70 2.08
CA ARG A 460 -3.71 -13.14 2.46
C ARG A 460 -3.63 -11.64 2.75
N GLU A 461 -2.61 -11.18 3.47
CA GLU A 461 -2.39 -9.74 3.73
C GLU A 461 -2.14 -8.96 2.44
N ARG A 462 -1.35 -9.53 1.51
CA ARG A 462 -1.07 -8.93 0.19
C ARG A 462 -2.33 -8.79 -0.65
N GLN A 463 -3.17 -9.82 -0.70
CA GLN A 463 -4.44 -9.79 -1.43
C GLN A 463 -5.40 -8.74 -0.84
N LYS A 464 -5.58 -8.71 0.48
CA LYS A 464 -6.42 -7.70 1.16
C LYS A 464 -5.94 -6.27 0.90
N LEU A 465 -4.63 -6.04 0.91
CA LEU A 465 -4.07 -4.72 0.58
C LEU A 465 -4.33 -4.37 -0.88
N ALA A 466 -4.12 -5.31 -1.81
CA ALA A 466 -4.36 -5.11 -3.23
C ALA A 466 -5.84 -4.79 -3.53
N GLU A 467 -6.78 -5.51 -2.92
CA GLU A 467 -8.22 -5.24 -3.02
C GLU A 467 -8.57 -3.84 -2.52
N ARG A 468 -8.06 -3.46 -1.33
CA ARG A 468 -8.28 -2.13 -0.77
C ARG A 468 -7.74 -1.02 -1.67
N ILE A 469 -6.55 -1.21 -2.26
CA ILE A 469 -5.96 -0.27 -3.22
C ILE A 469 -6.83 -0.19 -4.49
N ALA A 470 -7.28 -1.34 -5.00
CA ALA A 470 -8.11 -1.42 -6.21
C ALA A 470 -9.45 -0.71 -6.02
N ILE A 471 -10.15 -0.94 -4.90
CA ILE A 471 -11.40 -0.25 -4.56
C ILE A 471 -11.16 1.25 -4.44
N ARG A 472 -10.10 1.67 -3.73
CA ARG A 472 -9.75 3.09 -3.59
C ARG A 472 -9.50 3.75 -4.95
N LYS A 473 -8.83 3.04 -5.87
CA LYS A 473 -8.58 3.52 -7.23
C LYS A 473 -9.88 3.65 -8.02
N ALA A 474 -10.74 2.62 -8.00
CA ALA A 474 -12.02 2.64 -8.71
C ALA A 474 -12.91 3.81 -8.26
N VAL A 475 -13.04 4.03 -6.95
CA VAL A 475 -13.80 5.16 -6.39
C VAL A 475 -13.17 6.50 -6.79
N LEU A 476 -11.85 6.59 -6.86
CA LEU A 476 -11.17 7.82 -7.29
C LEU A 476 -11.43 8.09 -8.79
N ASP A 477 -11.33 7.06 -9.63
CA ASP A 477 -11.55 7.15 -11.07
C ASP A 477 -13.01 7.51 -11.39
N GLU A 478 -13.98 6.92 -10.68
CA GLU A 478 -15.40 7.26 -10.78
C GLU A 478 -15.67 8.73 -10.42
N LYS A 479 -15.13 9.22 -9.30
CA LYS A 479 -15.28 10.62 -8.91
C LYS A 479 -14.68 11.59 -9.92
N MET A 480 -13.49 11.29 -10.45
CA MET A 480 -12.87 12.13 -11.49
C MET A 480 -13.72 12.16 -12.77
N LEU A 481 -14.34 11.04 -13.14
CA LEU A 481 -15.24 10.95 -14.29
C LEU A 481 -16.51 11.78 -14.07
N GLU A 482 -17.13 11.66 -12.90
CA GLU A 482 -18.30 12.46 -12.50
C GLU A 482 -17.99 13.96 -12.55
N GLU A 483 -16.88 14.39 -11.95
CA GLU A 483 -16.44 15.80 -11.98
C GLU A 483 -16.22 16.31 -13.40
N SER A 484 -15.63 15.49 -14.28
CA SER A 484 -15.42 15.83 -15.70
C SER A 484 -16.75 15.99 -16.44
N ASN A 485 -17.69 15.08 -16.22
CA ASN A 485 -19.02 15.13 -16.82
C ASN A 485 -19.83 16.34 -16.33
N MET A 486 -19.76 16.62 -15.03
CA MET A 486 -20.39 17.79 -14.43
C MET A 486 -19.80 19.09 -15.01
N PHE A 487 -18.48 19.16 -15.18
CA PHE A 487 -17.81 20.29 -15.79
C PHE A 487 -18.22 20.49 -17.26
N GLU A 488 -18.26 19.43 -18.07
CA GLU A 488 -18.72 19.53 -19.47
C GLU A 488 -20.21 19.90 -19.59
N SER A 489 -21.03 19.50 -18.61
CA SER A 489 -22.43 19.95 -18.52
C SER A 489 -22.51 21.45 -18.21
N GLU A 490 -21.75 21.93 -17.21
CA GLU A 490 -21.69 23.35 -16.86
C GLU A 490 -21.15 24.18 -18.04
N ARG A 491 -20.09 23.71 -18.70
CA ARG A 491 -19.50 24.35 -19.88
C ARG A 491 -20.53 24.53 -20.99
N ARG A 492 -21.28 23.48 -21.34
CA ARG A 492 -22.35 23.57 -22.35
C ARG A 492 -23.45 24.54 -21.94
N LYS A 493 -23.85 24.52 -20.67
CA LYS A 493 -24.87 25.42 -20.14
C LYS A 493 -24.45 26.89 -20.23
N VAL A 494 -23.25 27.22 -19.75
CA VAL A 494 -22.72 28.59 -19.77
C VAL A 494 -22.62 29.14 -21.19
N LEU A 495 -22.10 28.34 -22.13
CA LEU A 495 -22.00 28.75 -23.54
C LEU A 495 -23.39 28.91 -24.18
N GLY A 496 -24.31 27.97 -23.92
CA GLY A 496 -25.67 28.04 -24.46
C GLY A 496 -26.47 29.25 -23.94
N GLU A 497 -26.38 29.56 -22.65
CA GLU A 497 -27.03 30.75 -22.05
C GLU A 497 -26.45 32.05 -22.64
N LEU A 498 -25.15 32.09 -22.89
CA LEU A 498 -24.48 33.24 -23.50
C LEU A 498 -24.93 33.45 -24.95
N GLU A 499 -24.91 32.39 -25.76
CA GLU A 499 -25.37 32.41 -27.16
C GLU A 499 -26.84 32.81 -27.28
N GLU A 500 -27.70 32.31 -26.39
CA GLU A 500 -29.11 32.68 -26.34
C GLU A 500 -29.30 34.16 -25.97
N GLY A 501 -28.55 34.67 -24.99
CA GLY A 501 -28.53 36.09 -24.65
C GLY A 501 -28.13 36.97 -25.83
N HIS A 502 -27.02 36.65 -26.49
CA HIS A 502 -26.56 37.38 -27.68
C HIS A 502 -27.60 37.36 -28.80
N ARG A 503 -28.20 36.20 -29.07
CA ARG A 503 -29.26 36.06 -30.07
C ARG A 503 -30.47 36.95 -29.74
N GLY A 504 -30.91 36.95 -28.48
CA GLY A 504 -32.02 37.80 -28.02
C GLY A 504 -31.73 39.29 -28.18
N GLU A 505 -30.53 39.73 -27.80
CA GLU A 505 -30.10 41.13 -27.95
C GLU A 505 -30.05 41.57 -29.43
N VAL A 506 -29.56 40.71 -30.32
CA VAL A 506 -29.53 40.98 -31.77
C VAL A 506 -30.94 41.15 -32.33
N LEU A 507 -31.87 40.26 -31.94
CA LEU A 507 -33.27 40.33 -32.37
C LEU A 507 -33.95 41.60 -31.85
N ALA A 508 -33.82 41.91 -30.56
CA ALA A 508 -34.36 43.12 -29.97
C ALA A 508 -33.78 44.40 -30.63
N PHE A 509 -32.48 44.40 -30.95
CA PHE A 509 -31.85 45.50 -31.67
C PHE A 509 -32.46 45.68 -33.07
N ASP A 510 -32.78 44.60 -33.78
CA ASP A 510 -33.40 44.66 -35.11
C ASP A 510 -34.87 45.04 -35.08
N GLU A 511 -35.67 44.53 -34.14
CA GLU A 511 -37.09 44.87 -33.98
C GLU A 511 -37.33 46.35 -33.71
N ASN A 512 -36.43 46.99 -32.95
CA ASN A 512 -36.42 48.45 -32.78
C ASN A 512 -36.31 49.21 -34.12
N ARG A 513 -35.87 48.57 -35.22
CA ARG A 513 -35.93 49.13 -36.59
C ARG A 513 -37.35 49.23 -37.07
N SER A 514 -38.04 48.09 -37.00
CA SER A 514 -39.33 47.90 -37.62
C SER A 514 -40.35 48.83 -36.97
N GLN A 515 -40.20 49.07 -35.66
CA GLN A 515 -40.99 50.05 -34.93
C GLN A 515 -40.67 51.50 -35.34
N GLN A 516 -39.39 51.89 -35.49
CA GLN A 516 -39.02 53.24 -35.94
C GLN A 516 -39.41 53.52 -37.40
N ASP A 517 -39.26 52.55 -38.30
CA ASP A 517 -39.69 52.66 -39.70
C ASP A 517 -41.23 52.70 -39.83
N SER A 518 -41.97 52.07 -38.92
CA SER A 518 -43.44 52.10 -38.90
C SER A 518 -44.06 53.43 -38.41
N LEU A 519 -43.32 54.22 -37.62
CA LEU A 519 -43.77 55.52 -37.08
C LEU A 519 -43.54 56.69 -38.05
N HIS A 520 -42.78 56.48 -39.13
CA HIS A 520 -42.53 57.47 -40.17
C HIS A 520 -42.88 56.92 -41.56
N PRO A 521 -44.18 56.93 -41.94
CA PRO A 521 -44.54 56.61 -43.31
C PRO A 521 -43.96 57.68 -44.24
N VAL A 522 -43.09 57.26 -45.15
CA VAL A 522 -42.65 58.08 -46.28
C VAL A 522 -43.90 58.32 -47.15
N PRO A 523 -44.31 59.57 -47.43
CA PRO A 523 -45.35 59.80 -48.40
C PRO A 523 -44.81 59.40 -49.77
N SER A 524 -45.38 58.34 -50.34
CA SER A 524 -45.20 57.95 -51.73
C SER A 524 -45.69 59.10 -52.64
N LEU A 525 -44.80 60.02 -52.99
CA LEU A 525 -44.99 60.89 -54.14
C LEU A 525 -44.54 60.13 -55.38
N GLY A 526 -45.51 59.56 -56.10
CA GLY A 526 -45.30 59.10 -57.45
C GLY A 526 -44.82 60.25 -58.32
N SER A 527 -43.60 60.16 -58.83
CA SER A 527 -43.17 60.92 -59.98
C SER A 527 -42.23 60.06 -60.82
N SER A 528 -42.75 59.68 -61.98
CA SER A 528 -42.00 59.14 -63.10
C SER A 528 -40.85 60.09 -63.47
N SER A 529 -39.63 59.63 -63.31
CA SER A 529 -38.47 60.22 -63.98
C SER A 529 -37.51 59.11 -64.34
N GLN A 530 -37.60 58.67 -65.59
CA GLN A 530 -36.63 57.81 -66.24
C GLN A 530 -35.26 58.48 -66.19
N PHE A 531 -34.32 57.91 -65.45
CA PHE A 531 -32.91 57.90 -65.84
C PHE A 531 -32.26 56.68 -65.18
N SER A 532 -32.19 55.61 -65.96
CA SER A 532 -31.27 54.51 -65.70
C SER A 532 -29.88 54.94 -66.16
N SER A 533 -28.87 54.82 -65.30
CA SER A 533 -27.56 54.29 -65.70
C SER A 533 -26.66 53.99 -64.50
N LEU A 534 -26.39 52.69 -64.36
CA LEU A 534 -25.07 52.10 -64.13
C LEU A 534 -24.49 52.05 -62.70
N SER A 535 -24.63 50.85 -62.12
CA SER A 535 -23.54 49.91 -61.80
C SER A 535 -22.32 50.42 -61.01
N ALA A 536 -22.05 49.82 -59.85
CA ALA A 536 -20.98 48.82 -59.71
C ALA A 536 -20.84 48.28 -58.26
N LEU A 537 -20.45 46.99 -58.18
CA LEU A 537 -19.87 46.27 -57.04
C LEU A 537 -20.84 45.62 -56.02
N ARG A 538 -21.42 44.49 -56.44
CA ARG A 538 -21.54 43.31 -55.56
C ARG A 538 -20.81 42.15 -56.21
N ALA A 539 -19.60 41.88 -55.71
CA ALA A 539 -18.89 40.65 -55.97
C ALA A 539 -18.45 40.06 -54.62
N LEU A 540 -18.59 38.73 -54.53
CA LEU A 540 -18.06 37.81 -53.52
C LEU A 540 -18.92 37.55 -52.28
N SER A 541 -19.89 36.64 -52.44
CA SER A 541 -20.21 35.64 -51.41
C SER A 541 -20.65 34.32 -52.06
N ALA A 542 -19.69 33.45 -52.37
CA ALA A 542 -19.93 32.03 -52.64
C ALA A 542 -18.61 31.25 -52.58
N SER A 543 -18.34 30.59 -51.45
CA SER A 543 -17.39 29.49 -51.22
C SER A 543 -17.30 29.32 -49.70
N LEU A 544 -17.51 28.18 -49.04
CA LEU A 544 -17.66 26.78 -49.42
C LEU A 544 -18.43 26.10 -48.28
N HIS A 545 -19.42 25.27 -48.61
CA HIS A 545 -19.80 24.12 -47.78
C HIS A 545 -19.68 22.90 -48.68
N SER A 546 -18.64 22.11 -48.45
CA SER A 546 -18.63 20.67 -48.74
C SER A 546 -17.39 20.10 -48.07
N LEU A 547 -17.57 19.17 -47.14
CA LEU A 547 -17.03 17.82 -47.23
C LEU A 547 -17.45 17.04 -45.98
N THR A 548 -18.39 16.13 -46.20
CA THR A 548 -18.63 14.94 -45.39
C THR A 548 -17.72 13.80 -45.88
N THR A 549 -17.33 12.94 -44.93
CA THR A 549 -16.94 11.51 -45.07
C THR A 549 -15.63 11.15 -45.79
N SER A 550 -14.62 10.66 -45.04
CA SER A 550 -14.24 9.23 -44.98
C SER A 550 -12.95 9.00 -44.18
N SER A 551 -12.95 7.88 -43.42
CA SER A 551 -11.88 7.24 -42.62
C SER A 551 -11.62 7.77 -41.22
#